data_AF-A0A838G4P9-F1
#
_entry.id   AF-A0A838G4P9-F1
#
_cell.length_a   1.000
_cell.length_b   1.000
_cell.length_c   1.000
_cell.angle_alpha   90.00
_cell.angle_beta   90.00
_cell.angle_gamma   90.00
#
_symmetry.space_group_name_H-M   'P 1'
#
loop_
_entity.id
_entity.type
_entity.pdbx_description
1 polymer ?
#
loop_
_entity_poly.entity_id
_entity_poly.type
_entity_poly.pdbx_seq_one_letter_code
_entity_poly.pdbx_strand_id
1 'polypeptide(L)'
;MTVFLDAGDNVDGGDGRDRALVLTDREAGLVWDLGSGVISAPVAATAADFEDISATEGADTITGTAQRELFFTFGGDDTVTAGGGDDYLAGYNGDDLLDAGDGTDKAFGGPGTDECPGAETARRCES
;
A
#
# COMPACT_ATOMS: atom_id res chain seq x y z
N MET A 1 11.11 7.66 9.78
CA MET A 1 10.18 8.57 10.51
C MET A 1 8.78 7.96 10.57
N THR A 2 7.83 8.54 11.31
CA THR A 2 6.40 8.20 11.18
C THR A 2 5.59 9.47 10.97
N VAL A 3 4.73 9.47 9.96
CA VAL A 3 3.94 10.62 9.54
C VAL A 3 2.47 10.21 9.42
N PHE A 4 1.60 11.10 9.88
CA PHE A 4 0.16 11.04 9.63
C PHE A 4 -0.11 12.02 8.49
N LEU A 5 -0.68 11.54 7.40
CA LEU A 5 -0.89 12.35 6.21
C LEU A 5 -2.30 12.91 6.19
N ASP A 6 -2.40 14.23 6.07
CA ASP A 6 -3.63 15.00 5.95
C ASP A 6 -3.66 15.78 4.62
N ALA A 7 -4.80 16.39 4.30
CA ALA A 7 -4.95 17.20 3.08
C ALA A 7 -4.00 18.41 3.06
N GLY A 8 -3.26 18.55 1.95
CA GLY A 8 -2.30 19.63 1.73
C GLY A 8 -0.89 19.34 2.25
N ASP A 9 -0.65 18.16 2.82
CA ASP A 9 0.70 17.76 3.23
C ASP A 9 1.65 17.63 2.03
N ASN A 10 2.91 18.01 2.26
CA ASN A 10 4.00 17.81 1.31
C ASN A 10 5.23 17.31 2.09
N VAL A 11 5.39 15.99 2.11
CA VAL A 11 6.31 15.28 2.97
C VAL A 11 7.28 14.45 2.14
N ASP A 12 8.53 14.47 2.55
CA ASP A 12 9.61 13.65 2.02
C ASP A 12 10.20 12.90 3.24
N GLY A 13 10.16 11.57 3.21
CA GLY A 13 10.71 10.73 4.27
C GLY A 13 12.24 10.75 4.30
N GLY A 14 12.88 11.04 3.17
CA GLY A 14 14.32 11.11 3.01
C GLY A 14 15.03 9.77 3.20
N ASP A 15 16.30 9.82 3.62
CA ASP A 15 17.08 8.61 3.86
C ASP A 15 16.54 7.83 5.07
N GLY A 16 16.34 6.52 4.90
CA GLY A 16 16.13 5.61 6.02
C GLY A 16 14.98 4.66 5.81
N ARG A 17 14.20 4.48 6.86
CA ARG A 17 12.96 3.70 6.82
C ARG A 17 11.84 4.54 7.41
N ASP A 18 10.84 4.78 6.60
CA ASP A 18 9.84 5.80 6.80
C ASP A 18 8.45 5.19 6.72
N ARG A 19 7.61 5.59 7.66
CA ARG A 19 6.25 5.07 7.81
C ARG A 19 5.25 6.17 7.57
N ALA A 20 4.31 5.92 6.68
CA ALA A 20 3.12 6.73 6.50
C ALA A 20 1.91 5.99 7.04
N LEU A 21 1.06 6.74 7.72
CA LEU A 21 -0.22 6.27 8.21
C LEU A 21 -1.31 7.23 7.73
N VAL A 22 -2.13 6.77 6.79
CA VAL A 22 -3.22 7.57 6.21
C VAL A 22 -4.50 7.26 6.97
N LEU A 23 -4.92 8.13 7.90
CA LEU A 23 -6.13 7.92 8.72
C LEU A 23 -7.25 8.93 8.43
N THR A 24 -7.03 9.87 7.52
CA THR A 24 -8.08 10.80 7.11
C THR A 24 -9.19 10.04 6.42
N ASP A 25 -10.41 10.17 6.92
CA ASP A 25 -11.61 9.51 6.40
C ASP A 25 -11.42 8.02 6.15
N ARG A 26 -11.17 7.27 7.23
CA ARG A 26 -10.81 5.84 7.17
C ARG A 26 -11.69 4.97 6.28
N GLU A 27 -12.91 5.33 5.93
CA GLU A 27 -13.76 4.52 5.05
C GLU A 27 -13.61 4.89 3.55
N ALA A 28 -12.82 5.91 3.22
CA ALA A 28 -12.62 6.40 1.86
C ALA A 28 -11.32 5.87 1.27
N GLY A 29 -11.41 5.27 0.09
CA GLY A 29 -10.27 4.71 -0.62
C GLY A 29 -9.15 5.72 -0.91
N LEU A 30 -7.96 5.36 -0.46
CA LEU A 30 -6.68 6.00 -0.76
C LEU A 30 -6.30 5.73 -2.20
N VAL A 31 -5.79 6.75 -2.90
CA VAL A 31 -5.10 6.55 -4.17
C VAL A 31 -3.71 7.16 -4.07
N TRP A 32 -2.69 6.31 -3.94
CA TRP A 32 -1.30 6.73 -3.75
C TRP A 32 -0.37 6.06 -4.77
N ASP A 33 0.30 6.89 -5.57
CA ASP A 33 1.47 6.49 -6.37
C ASP A 33 2.74 6.94 -5.64
N LEU A 34 3.48 5.98 -5.08
CA LEU A 34 4.72 6.24 -4.34
C LEU A 34 5.84 6.73 -5.27
N GLY A 35 5.83 6.31 -6.55
CA GLY A 35 6.85 6.69 -7.53
C GLY A 35 6.79 8.17 -7.91
N SER A 36 5.58 8.74 -7.97
CA SER A 36 5.39 10.19 -8.08
C SER A 36 5.24 10.90 -6.73
N GLY A 37 5.04 10.14 -5.65
CA GLY A 37 4.76 10.63 -4.31
C GLY A 37 3.40 11.31 -4.19
N VAL A 38 2.46 11.08 -5.11
CA VAL A 38 1.17 11.79 -5.17
C VAL A 38 0.07 10.96 -4.50
N ILE A 39 -0.65 11.59 -3.57
CA ILE A 39 -1.91 11.12 -3.03
C ILE A 39 -3.04 11.94 -3.67
N SER A 40 -3.93 11.26 -4.39
CA SER A 40 -4.99 11.91 -5.20
C SER A 40 -6.40 11.73 -4.65
N ALA A 41 -6.59 10.79 -3.74
CA ALA A 41 -7.81 10.57 -2.96
C ALA A 41 -7.43 9.89 -1.63
N PRO A 42 -8.22 10.05 -0.55
CA PRO A 42 -9.36 10.98 -0.41
C PRO A 42 -8.91 12.45 -0.27
N VAL A 43 -7.62 12.68 -0.09
CA VAL A 43 -7.01 14.00 0.07
C VAL A 43 -6.01 14.28 -1.06
N ALA A 44 -5.75 15.56 -1.33
CA ALA A 44 -4.65 15.97 -2.20
C ALA A 44 -3.42 16.27 -1.35
N ALA A 45 -2.42 15.40 -1.41
CA ALA A 45 -1.16 15.53 -0.67
C ALA A 45 0.00 14.95 -1.49
N THR A 46 1.23 15.26 -1.08
CA THR A 46 2.44 14.61 -1.58
C THR A 46 3.21 13.98 -0.43
N ALA A 47 3.57 12.71 -0.60
CA ALA A 47 4.37 11.92 0.32
C ALA A 47 5.29 11.02 -0.51
N ALA A 48 6.59 11.26 -0.44
CA ALA A 48 7.63 10.54 -1.16
C ALA A 48 8.65 9.91 -0.19
N ASP A 49 9.39 8.91 -0.67
CA ASP A 49 10.41 8.17 0.08
C ASP A 49 9.86 7.56 1.38
N PHE A 50 8.84 6.69 1.23
CA PHE A 50 8.21 5.91 2.31
C PHE A 50 8.21 4.42 1.96
N GLU A 51 8.59 3.57 2.93
CA GLU A 51 8.67 2.10 2.74
C GLU A 51 7.70 1.33 3.61
N ASP A 52 6.93 1.98 4.48
CA ASP A 52 5.96 1.35 5.36
C ASP A 52 4.63 2.11 5.30
N ILE A 53 3.68 1.54 4.58
CA ILE A 53 2.45 2.17 4.17
C ILE A 53 1.32 1.48 4.91
N SER A 54 0.65 2.24 5.75
CA SER A 54 -0.60 1.85 6.39
C SER A 54 -1.72 2.72 5.80
N ALA A 55 -2.56 2.10 4.99
CA ALA A 55 -3.61 2.76 4.23
C ALA A 55 -4.91 2.86 5.05
N THR A 56 -6.07 2.85 4.39
CA THR A 56 -7.37 3.16 5.03
C THR A 56 -8.17 1.88 5.30
N GLU A 57 -9.46 1.97 5.60
CA GLU A 57 -10.42 0.86 5.69
C GLU A 57 -11.42 0.92 4.51
N GLY A 58 -11.15 1.75 3.51
CA GLY A 58 -11.88 1.81 2.24
C GLY A 58 -11.03 1.20 1.12
N ALA A 59 -11.65 0.94 -0.03
CA ALA A 59 -10.99 0.34 -1.20
C ALA A 59 -9.83 1.21 -1.72
N ASP A 60 -8.61 0.82 -1.37
CA ASP A 60 -7.38 1.55 -1.66
C ASP A 60 -6.78 1.15 -3.00
N THR A 61 -6.11 2.07 -3.68
CA THR A 61 -5.32 1.83 -4.89
C THR A 61 -3.91 2.39 -4.67
N ILE A 62 -2.93 1.50 -4.57
CA ILE A 62 -1.56 1.86 -4.22
C ILE A 62 -0.61 1.32 -5.30
N THR A 63 0.24 2.20 -5.83
CA THR A 63 1.35 1.84 -6.71
C THR A 63 2.67 2.10 -6.00
N GLY A 64 3.43 1.05 -5.74
CA GLY A 64 4.75 1.06 -5.11
C GLY A 64 5.86 1.46 -6.07
N THR A 65 7.10 1.17 -5.69
CA THR A 65 8.29 1.61 -6.46
C THR A 65 9.18 0.43 -6.86
N ALA A 66 10.48 0.67 -7.03
CA ALA A 66 11.48 -0.38 -7.20
C ALA A 66 12.23 -0.66 -5.88
N GLN A 67 11.75 -0.11 -4.77
CA GLN A 67 12.33 -0.28 -3.45
C GLN A 67 11.55 -1.33 -2.65
N ARG A 68 12.10 -1.69 -1.50
CA ARG A 68 11.49 -2.68 -0.61
C ARG A 68 10.42 -2.03 0.27
N GLU A 69 9.16 -2.28 -0.01
CA GLU A 69 8.01 -1.70 0.69
C GLU A 69 7.23 -2.71 1.55
N LEU A 70 6.54 -2.20 2.56
CA LEU A 70 5.51 -2.91 3.32
C LEU A 70 4.17 -2.20 3.11
N PHE A 71 3.17 -2.93 2.63
CA PHE A 71 1.81 -2.45 2.46
C PHE A 71 0.86 -3.13 3.46
N PHE A 72 0.11 -2.33 4.20
CA PHE A 72 -0.98 -2.75 5.08
C PHE A 72 -2.24 -1.97 4.65
N THR A 73 -3.17 -2.64 3.97
CA THR A 73 -4.34 -1.99 3.35
C THR A 73 -5.64 -2.08 4.18
N PHE A 74 -5.65 -2.93 5.20
CA PHE A 74 -6.69 -3.10 6.24
C PHE A 74 -8.11 -3.51 5.78
N GLY A 75 -8.84 -2.68 5.07
CA GLY A 75 -10.26 -2.93 4.84
C GLY A 75 -10.72 -2.37 3.52
N GLY A 76 -11.67 -3.06 2.89
CA GLY A 76 -12.13 -2.69 1.55
C GLY A 76 -11.50 -3.59 0.51
N ASP A 77 -11.98 -3.49 -0.73
CA ASP A 77 -11.46 -4.30 -1.83
C ASP A 77 -10.26 -3.57 -2.42
N ASP A 78 -9.05 -3.94 -2.00
CA ASP A 78 -7.84 -3.16 -2.27
C ASP A 78 -7.14 -3.58 -3.56
N THR A 79 -6.42 -2.64 -4.18
CA THR A 79 -5.52 -2.92 -5.31
C THR A 79 -4.14 -2.37 -5.03
N VAL A 80 -3.16 -3.26 -4.93
CA VAL A 80 -1.75 -2.92 -4.73
C VAL A 80 -0.93 -3.46 -5.89
N THR A 81 -0.10 -2.61 -6.48
CA THR A 81 0.99 -3.01 -7.38
C THR A 81 2.29 -2.55 -6.75
N ALA A 82 3.03 -3.45 -6.10
CA ALA A 82 4.23 -3.11 -5.33
C ALA A 82 5.40 -2.69 -6.22
N GLY A 83 5.52 -3.30 -7.41
CA GLY A 83 6.52 -2.89 -8.40
C GLY A 83 7.72 -3.83 -8.41
N GLY A 84 8.89 -3.37 -7.96
CA GLY A 84 10.03 -4.26 -7.77
C GLY A 84 10.61 -4.06 -6.38
N GLY A 85 11.24 -5.08 -5.81
CA GLY A 85 11.66 -4.99 -4.41
C GLY A 85 11.73 -6.35 -3.76
N ASP A 86 11.67 -6.38 -2.43
CA ASP A 86 11.40 -7.61 -1.66
C ASP A 86 10.22 -7.29 -0.74
N ASP A 87 9.03 -7.26 -1.30
CA ASP A 87 7.87 -6.59 -0.73
C ASP A 87 7.06 -7.49 0.19
N TYR A 88 6.30 -6.84 1.07
CA TYR A 88 5.32 -7.50 1.92
C TYR A 88 3.98 -6.80 1.81
N LEU A 89 2.97 -7.54 1.36
CA LEU A 89 1.62 -7.05 1.17
C LEU A 89 0.68 -7.77 2.14
N ALA A 90 -0.10 -7.00 2.90
CA ALA A 90 -1.18 -7.51 3.75
C ALA A 90 -2.50 -6.80 3.42
N GLY A 91 -3.41 -7.54 2.78
CA GLY A 91 -4.72 -7.08 2.32
C GLY A 91 -5.74 -6.89 3.44
N TYR A 92 -5.74 -7.81 4.41
CA TYR A 92 -6.71 -7.89 5.49
C TYR A 92 -8.13 -8.19 4.98
N ASN A 93 -9.16 -7.37 5.26
CA ASN A 93 -10.54 -7.74 4.94
C ASN A 93 -10.98 -7.11 3.61
N GLY A 94 -11.55 -7.92 2.72
CA GLY A 94 -12.04 -7.45 1.42
C GLY A 94 -11.62 -8.43 0.35
N ASP A 95 -12.10 -8.24 -0.88
CA ASP A 95 -11.62 -9.03 -2.02
C ASP A 95 -10.44 -8.28 -2.67
N ASP A 96 -9.21 -8.68 -2.35
CA ASP A 96 -8.01 -7.89 -2.66
C ASP A 96 -7.27 -8.34 -3.94
N LEU A 97 -6.67 -7.39 -4.66
CA LEU A 97 -5.67 -7.63 -5.71
C LEU A 97 -4.29 -7.13 -5.26
N LEU A 98 -3.41 -8.04 -4.88
CA LEU A 98 -2.08 -7.77 -4.32
C LEU A 98 -0.98 -8.23 -5.28
N ASP A 99 -0.70 -7.45 -6.32
CA ASP A 99 0.40 -7.70 -7.25
C ASP A 99 1.73 -7.28 -6.64
N ALA A 100 2.53 -8.28 -6.26
CA ALA A 100 3.83 -8.04 -5.63
C ALA A 100 4.94 -7.67 -6.64
N GLY A 101 4.74 -7.94 -7.94
CA GLY A 101 5.71 -7.58 -8.96
C GLY A 101 7.01 -8.41 -8.96
N ASP A 102 8.14 -7.75 -9.22
CA ASP A 102 9.47 -8.38 -9.36
C ASP A 102 10.20 -8.41 -8.01
N GLY A 103 10.52 -9.58 -7.47
CA GLY A 103 11.20 -9.60 -6.19
C GLY A 103 11.35 -10.95 -5.53
N THR A 104 11.58 -10.94 -4.23
CA THR A 104 11.24 -12.06 -3.36
C THR A 104 10.22 -11.60 -2.34
N ASP A 105 8.96 -11.79 -2.69
CA ASP A 105 7.85 -11.10 -2.09
C ASP A 105 6.96 -12.04 -1.27
N LYS A 106 6.17 -11.41 -0.41
CA LYS A 106 5.20 -12.10 0.43
C LYS A 106 3.88 -11.36 0.36
N ALA A 107 2.81 -12.10 0.08
CA ALA A 107 1.46 -11.58 0.12
C ALA A 107 0.61 -12.39 1.12
N PHE A 108 -0.21 -11.67 1.87
CA PHE A 108 -1.28 -12.22 2.67
C PHE A 108 -2.54 -11.46 2.29
N GLY A 109 -3.49 -12.09 1.60
CA GLY A 109 -4.79 -11.49 1.28
C GLY A 109 -5.57 -11.29 2.58
N GLY A 110 -6.35 -12.29 3.00
CA GLY A 110 -6.95 -12.27 4.32
C GLY A 110 -8.31 -12.93 4.30
N PRO A 111 -9.32 -12.38 5.00
CA PRO A 111 -10.70 -12.74 4.75
C PRO A 111 -11.22 -12.08 3.46
N GLY A 112 -11.54 -12.90 2.46
CA GLY A 112 -11.99 -12.41 1.16
C GLY A 112 -11.78 -13.45 0.08
N THR A 113 -11.96 -13.03 -1.17
CA THR A 113 -11.44 -13.70 -2.37
C THR A 113 -10.32 -12.83 -2.93
N ASP A 114 -9.07 -13.27 -2.74
CA ASP A 114 -7.90 -12.44 -2.93
C ASP A 114 -7.03 -12.99 -4.07
N GLU A 115 -6.55 -12.12 -4.96
CA GLU A 115 -5.58 -12.46 -6.01
C GLU A 115 -4.21 -11.88 -5.64
N CYS A 116 -3.18 -12.72 -5.58
CA CYS A 116 -1.82 -12.29 -5.20
C CYS A 116 -0.78 -12.65 -6.26
N PRO A 117 -0.83 -12.07 -7.48
CA PRO A 117 0.18 -12.32 -8.50
C PRO A 117 1.56 -11.77 -8.06
N GLY A 118 2.63 -12.27 -8.68
CA GLY A 118 4.01 -11.90 -8.33
C GLY A 118 4.53 -12.52 -7.05
N ALA A 119 3.69 -12.69 -6.01
CA ALA A 119 4.15 -13.13 -4.71
C ALA A 119 4.69 -14.58 -4.69
N GLU A 120 5.98 -14.76 -4.37
CA GLU A 120 6.61 -16.07 -4.21
C GLU A 120 6.08 -16.82 -2.98
N THR A 121 5.68 -16.09 -1.95
CA THR A 121 5.02 -16.65 -0.77
C THR A 121 3.67 -15.98 -0.54
N ALA A 122 2.62 -16.56 -1.13
CA ALA A 122 1.24 -16.16 -0.92
C ALA A 122 0.54 -17.00 0.17
N ARG A 123 -0.34 -16.36 0.95
CA ARG A 123 -1.21 -17.01 1.94
C ARG A 123 -2.58 -16.36 1.93
N ARG A 124 -3.65 -17.15 2.00
CA ARG A 124 -5.03 -16.65 1.84
C ARG A 124 -5.15 -15.81 0.57
N CYS A 125 -4.76 -16.43 -0.53
CA CYS A 125 -4.97 -15.91 -1.87
C CYS A 125 -5.56 -17.06 -2.68
N GLU A 126 -6.65 -16.78 -3.35
CA GLU A 126 -7.41 -17.66 -4.19
C GLU A 126 -6.84 -17.61 -5.61
N SER A 127 -6.85 -18.75 -6.31
CA SER A 127 -6.23 -18.93 -7.62
C SER A 127 -7.25 -19.27 -8.71
#